data_AF-A0A851M0M9-F1
#
_entry.id   AF-A0A851M0M9-F1
#
_cell.length_a   1.000
_cell.length_b   1.000
_cell.length_c   1.000
_cell.angle_alpha   90.00
_cell.angle_beta   90.00
_cell.angle_gamma   90.00
#
_symmetry.space_group_name_H-M   'P 1'
#
loop_
_entity.id
_entity.type
_entity.pdbx_description
1 polymer ?
#
loop_
_entity_poly.entity_id
_entity_poly.type
_entity_poly.pdbx_seq_one_letter_code
_entity_poly.pdbx_strand_id
1 'polypeptide(L)'
;LLQVLDHLEDHLKRSQYFRFLWFPHSENVSVIYQDPTNKPPSSSASWLWDYAVGYYLLEFLLWVSTFVPSLVCWINRFFFWLLFSSRVENVAISYKIFNYECRFKQHVQDWAIPIEKTKEALLELKAALENNPKMVAHYPVEVRFARGDDIWLSPCFQRDSCYMNIIMYRPYGKNVPRLNYWLIYEGIMKKHGGRPHWAKAHSCTRKDFEKMYPAFPKFCSVREKLDPTGMFLNAYLEKVFY
;
A
#
# COMPACT_ATOMS: atom_id res chain seq x y z
N LEU A 1 7.27 -9.82 -12.25
CA LEU A 1 6.72 -9.98 -10.88
C LEU A 1 7.06 -11.33 -10.24
N LEU A 2 6.82 -12.45 -10.94
CA LEU A 2 6.98 -13.81 -10.40
C LEU A 2 8.33 -14.06 -9.74
N GLN A 3 9.43 -13.62 -10.36
CA GLN A 3 10.78 -13.77 -9.79
C GLN A 3 10.90 -13.24 -8.36
N VAL A 4 10.31 -12.08 -8.04
CA VAL A 4 10.37 -11.53 -6.67
C VAL A 4 9.51 -12.35 -5.71
N LEU A 5 8.37 -12.87 -6.18
CA LEU A 5 7.46 -13.67 -5.36
C LEU A 5 7.98 -15.09 -5.11
N ASP A 6 8.66 -15.69 -6.09
CA ASP A 6 9.24 -17.04 -5.99
C ASP A 6 10.46 -17.06 -5.05
N HIS A 7 11.16 -15.92 -4.94
CA HIS A 7 12.31 -15.73 -4.07
C HIS A 7 12.02 -14.83 -2.86
N LEU A 8 10.74 -14.75 -2.44
CA LEU A 8 10.32 -13.82 -1.39
C LEU A 8 11.06 -14.05 -0.07
N GLU A 9 11.27 -15.31 0.32
CA GLU A 9 12.01 -15.63 1.55
C GLU A 9 13.47 -15.15 1.50
N ASP A 10 14.13 -15.28 0.36
CA ASP A 10 15.51 -14.83 0.18
C ASP A 10 15.60 -13.31 0.31
N HIS A 11 14.64 -12.59 -0.27
CA HIS A 11 14.53 -11.14 -0.13
C HIS A 11 14.33 -10.71 1.33
N LEU A 12 13.44 -11.39 2.06
CA LEU A 12 13.16 -11.10 3.48
C LEU A 12 14.35 -11.41 4.40
N LYS A 13 15.17 -12.43 4.07
CA LYS A 13 16.38 -12.77 4.83
C LYS A 13 17.54 -11.81 4.53
N ARG A 14 17.58 -11.25 3.31
CA ARG A 14 18.69 -10.44 2.81
C ARG A 14 18.78 -9.03 3.42
N SER A 15 17.66 -8.47 3.87
CA SER A 15 17.60 -7.09 4.37
C SER A 15 16.68 -6.99 5.58
N GLN A 16 17.04 -6.15 6.54
CA GLN A 16 16.23 -5.88 7.72
C GLN A 16 14.88 -5.25 7.34
N TYR A 17 14.88 -4.37 6.32
CA TYR A 17 13.68 -3.72 5.82
C TYR A 17 13.60 -3.90 4.31
N PHE A 18 12.86 -4.94 3.91
CA PHE A 18 12.52 -5.22 2.53
C PHE A 18 11.13 -4.73 2.19
N ARG A 19 10.99 -4.13 1.01
CA ARG A 19 9.70 -3.81 0.37
C ARG A 19 9.87 -3.80 -1.13
N PHE A 20 8.78 -3.88 -1.87
CA PHE A 20 8.81 -3.71 -3.31
C PHE A 20 7.55 -3.03 -3.83
N LEU A 21 7.68 -2.43 -5.01
CA LEU A 21 6.60 -1.78 -5.74
C LEU A 21 6.33 -2.59 -7.00
N TRP A 22 5.15 -3.19 -7.12
CA TRP A 22 4.72 -3.79 -8.37
C TRP A 22 3.97 -2.76 -9.20
N PHE A 23 4.35 -2.56 -10.46
CA PHE A 23 3.70 -1.62 -11.36
C PHE A 23 2.60 -2.33 -12.17
N PRO A 24 1.31 -2.06 -11.89
CA PRO A 24 0.21 -2.71 -12.60
C PRO A 24 0.26 -2.50 -14.11
N HIS A 25 -0.37 -3.41 -14.86
CA HIS A 25 -0.36 -3.45 -16.33
C HIS A 25 1.02 -3.75 -16.94
N SER A 26 1.92 -4.29 -16.11
CA SER A 26 3.26 -4.74 -16.49
C SER A 26 3.77 -5.82 -15.53
N GLU A 27 4.90 -6.42 -15.88
CA GLU A 27 5.66 -7.32 -15.01
C GLU A 27 6.68 -6.59 -14.13
N ASN A 28 6.76 -5.26 -14.24
CA ASN A 28 7.81 -4.45 -13.65
C ASN A 28 7.67 -4.37 -12.13
N VAL A 29 8.80 -4.54 -11.45
CA VAL A 29 8.90 -4.44 -9.99
C VAL A 29 10.13 -3.62 -9.64
N SER A 30 9.98 -2.68 -8.71
CA SER A 30 11.11 -1.99 -8.07
C SER A 30 11.30 -2.57 -6.67
N VAL A 31 12.47 -3.14 -6.42
CA VAL A 31 12.85 -3.74 -5.13
C VAL A 31 13.63 -2.73 -4.30
N ILE A 32 13.30 -2.62 -3.02
CA ILE A 32 13.91 -1.67 -2.09
C ILE A 32 14.39 -2.42 -0.85
N TYR A 33 15.68 -2.27 -0.58
CA TYR A 33 16.34 -2.75 0.64
C TYR A 33 16.80 -1.55 1.45
N GLN A 34 16.61 -1.59 2.76
CA GLN A 34 17.04 -0.52 3.65
C GLN A 34 17.68 -1.18 4.87
N ASP A 35 18.98 -0.95 5.06
CA ASP A 35 19.78 -1.61 6.10
C ASP A 35 20.67 -0.60 6.83
N PRO A 36 20.95 -0.80 8.14
CA PRO A 36 21.94 -0.02 8.86
C PRO A 36 23.31 -0.08 8.17
N THR A 37 24.00 1.06 8.12
CA THR A 37 25.32 1.15 7.49
C THR A 37 26.18 2.23 8.14
N ASN A 38 27.50 2.07 8.01
CA ASN A 38 28.50 3.04 8.46
C ASN A 38 29.07 3.89 7.30
N LYS A 39 28.52 3.76 6.09
CA LYS A 39 28.93 4.59 4.94
C LYS A 39 28.65 6.07 5.22
N PRO A 40 29.44 7.00 4.65
CA PRO A 40 29.14 8.42 4.75
C PRO A 40 27.80 8.76 4.06
N PRO A 41 27.09 9.81 4.50
CA PRO A 41 25.85 10.21 3.87
C PRO A 41 26.01 10.54 2.38
N SER A 42 25.05 10.09 1.58
CA SER A 42 24.99 10.34 0.14
C SER A 42 23.54 10.51 -0.30
N SER A 43 23.32 11.38 -1.28
CA SER A 43 22.00 11.63 -1.83
C SER A 43 22.05 11.72 -3.35
N SER A 44 21.09 11.06 -4.00
CA SER A 44 20.81 11.16 -5.42
C SER A 44 19.68 12.16 -5.72
N ALA A 45 19.29 12.98 -4.74
CA ALA A 45 18.18 13.92 -4.90
C ALA A 45 18.49 14.94 -6.01
N SER A 46 17.50 15.21 -6.84
CA SER A 46 17.62 16.15 -7.95
C SER A 46 16.27 16.81 -8.17
N TRP A 47 16.19 18.13 -8.02
CA TRP A 47 14.93 18.85 -8.19
C TRP A 47 14.28 18.58 -9.56
N LEU A 48 15.09 18.50 -10.62
CA LEU A 48 14.61 18.19 -11.96
C LEU A 48 13.91 16.83 -11.99
N TRP A 49 14.51 15.80 -11.43
CA TRP A 49 13.96 14.45 -11.43
C TRP A 49 12.84 14.27 -10.41
N ASP A 50 12.98 14.82 -9.20
CA ASP A 50 12.05 14.64 -8.09
C ASP A 50 10.79 15.49 -8.23
N TYR A 51 10.92 16.74 -8.69
CA TYR A 51 9.82 17.71 -8.77
C TYR A 51 9.36 17.94 -10.21
N ALA A 52 10.23 18.37 -11.12
CA ALA A 52 9.78 18.69 -12.49
C ALA A 52 9.23 17.44 -13.19
N VAL A 53 9.95 16.32 -13.14
CA VAL A 53 9.56 15.05 -13.77
C VAL A 53 8.66 14.22 -12.84
N GLY A 54 9.17 13.84 -11.67
CA GLY A 54 8.53 12.90 -10.75
C GLY A 54 7.26 13.43 -10.09
N TYR A 55 7.02 14.74 -10.12
CA TYR A 55 5.82 15.35 -9.56
C TYR A 55 5.00 16.10 -10.62
N TYR A 56 5.47 17.22 -11.15
CA TYR A 56 4.66 18.09 -12.02
C TYR A 56 4.28 17.43 -13.35
N LEU A 57 5.26 16.86 -14.07
CA LEU A 57 4.98 16.14 -15.32
C LEU A 57 4.10 14.92 -15.09
N LEU A 58 4.38 14.14 -14.04
CA LEU A 58 3.57 12.97 -13.69
C LEU A 58 2.12 13.37 -13.36
N GLU A 59 1.91 14.41 -12.54
CA GLU A 59 0.57 14.88 -12.19
C GLU A 59 -0.21 15.34 -13.43
N PHE A 60 0.46 16.08 -14.33
CA PHE A 60 -0.14 16.53 -15.59
C PHE A 60 -0.55 15.34 -16.47
N LEU A 61 0.31 14.34 -16.65
CA LEU A 61 0.00 13.16 -17.47
C LEU A 61 -1.12 12.31 -16.86
N LEU A 62 -1.14 12.17 -15.53
CA LEU A 62 -2.23 11.51 -14.81
C LEU A 62 -3.54 12.30 -14.93
N TRP A 63 -3.48 13.63 -14.97
CA TRP A 63 -4.65 14.45 -15.25
C TRP A 63 -5.17 14.21 -16.67
N VAL A 64 -4.30 14.17 -17.68
CA VAL A 64 -4.67 13.83 -19.06
C VAL A 64 -5.31 12.43 -19.13
N SER A 65 -4.77 11.46 -18.40
CA SER A 65 -5.32 10.10 -18.37
C SER A 65 -6.72 10.02 -17.76
N THR A 66 -7.20 11.05 -17.06
CA THR A 66 -8.60 11.09 -16.60
C THR A 66 -9.61 11.28 -17.74
N PHE A 67 -9.15 11.72 -18.93
CA PHE A 67 -9.97 11.81 -20.15
C PHE A 67 -9.78 10.59 -21.05
N VAL A 68 -8.59 9.97 -20.99
CA VAL A 68 -8.24 8.78 -21.77
C VAL A 68 -7.62 7.73 -20.82
N PRO A 69 -8.45 6.91 -20.13
CA PRO A 69 -7.95 6.01 -19.08
C PRO A 69 -6.90 4.99 -19.53
N SER A 70 -6.93 4.56 -20.80
CA SER A 70 -5.93 3.65 -21.37
C SER A 70 -4.51 4.22 -21.34
N LEU A 71 -4.34 5.55 -21.23
CA LEU A 71 -3.04 6.20 -21.12
C LEU A 71 -2.30 5.83 -19.82
N VAL A 72 -3.02 5.42 -18.77
CA VAL A 72 -2.42 5.02 -17.48
C VAL A 72 -1.39 3.90 -17.66
N CYS A 73 -1.68 2.91 -18.49
CA CYS A 73 -0.77 1.80 -18.76
C CYS A 73 0.56 2.27 -19.37
N TRP A 74 0.48 3.24 -20.29
CA TRP A 74 1.65 3.84 -20.92
C TRP A 74 2.43 4.72 -19.95
N ILE A 75 1.74 5.55 -19.16
CA ILE A 75 2.36 6.39 -18.13
C ILE A 75 3.13 5.53 -17.13
N ASN A 76 2.53 4.46 -16.60
CA ASN A 76 3.17 3.57 -15.63
C ASN A 76 4.45 2.94 -16.21
N ARG A 77 4.40 2.44 -17.45
CA ARG A 77 5.56 1.82 -18.12
C ARG A 77 6.67 2.84 -18.39
N PHE A 78 6.30 4.03 -18.88
CA PHE A 78 7.23 5.10 -19.16
C PHE A 78 7.92 5.60 -17.89
N PHE A 79 7.16 5.90 -16.83
CA PHE A 79 7.74 6.35 -15.56
C PHE A 79 8.55 5.28 -14.86
N PHE A 80 8.16 4.00 -14.96
CA PHE A 80 9.01 2.91 -14.49
C PHE A 80 10.37 2.93 -15.20
N TRP A 81 10.36 2.95 -16.54
CA TRP A 81 11.59 3.00 -17.32
C TRP A 81 12.43 4.23 -16.99
N LEU A 82 11.81 5.40 -16.83
CA LEU A 82 12.51 6.66 -16.61
C LEU A 82 13.12 6.78 -15.21
N LEU A 83 12.39 6.36 -14.16
CA LEU A 83 12.76 6.65 -12.76
C LEU A 83 13.17 5.42 -11.95
N PHE A 84 12.82 4.20 -12.39
CA PHE A 84 12.98 2.99 -11.60
C PHE A 84 13.83 1.90 -12.28
N SER A 85 14.31 2.12 -13.50
CA SER A 85 15.14 1.16 -14.25
C SER A 85 16.59 1.06 -13.74
N SER A 86 17.07 2.11 -13.09
CA SER A 86 18.45 2.21 -12.61
C SER A 86 18.53 2.01 -11.10
N ARG A 87 19.62 1.37 -10.65
CA ARG A 87 19.89 1.24 -9.21
C ARG A 87 20.25 2.59 -8.62
N VAL A 88 19.59 2.94 -7.52
CA VAL A 88 19.86 4.13 -6.72
C VAL A 88 20.22 3.70 -5.29
N GLU A 89 21.22 4.35 -4.70
CA GLU A 89 21.63 4.13 -3.31
C GLU A 89 21.74 5.49 -2.60
N ASN A 90 21.05 5.62 -1.46
CA ASN A 90 21.06 6.81 -0.62
C ASN A 90 21.45 6.39 0.80
N VAL A 91 22.31 7.18 1.45
CA VAL A 91 22.75 6.95 2.82
C VAL A 91 22.45 8.20 3.64
N ALA A 92 21.66 8.05 4.70
CA ALA A 92 21.35 9.13 5.63
C ALA A 92 20.87 8.55 6.98
N ILE A 93 20.63 9.44 7.95
CA ILE A 93 19.99 9.09 9.22
C ILE A 93 18.62 8.46 8.93
N SER A 94 18.25 7.42 9.69
CA SER A 94 17.08 6.56 9.45
C SER A 94 15.80 7.32 9.08
N TYR A 95 15.40 8.33 9.85
CA TYR A 95 14.16 9.08 9.59
C TYR A 95 14.18 9.84 8.25
N LYS A 96 15.34 10.18 7.69
CA LYS A 96 15.44 10.79 6.35
C LYS A 96 15.32 9.75 5.23
N ILE A 97 15.59 8.47 5.53
CA ILE A 97 15.50 7.35 4.58
C ILE A 97 14.10 6.70 4.59
N PHE A 98 13.45 6.63 5.75
CA PHE A 98 12.13 5.99 5.89
C PHE A 98 10.95 6.90 5.57
N ASN A 99 11.12 8.22 5.62
CA ASN A 99 10.04 9.15 5.33
C ASN A 99 9.96 9.49 3.84
N TYR A 100 8.73 9.63 3.34
CA TYR A 100 8.43 10.03 1.97
C TYR A 100 7.59 11.30 1.98
N GLU A 101 7.88 12.19 1.03
CA GLU A 101 7.02 13.35 0.77
C GLU A 101 5.80 12.88 -0.04
N CYS A 102 4.62 12.96 0.57
CA CYS A 102 3.36 12.63 -0.10
C CYS A 102 2.92 13.78 -1.02
N ARG A 103 3.52 13.86 -2.22
CA ARG A 103 3.34 14.98 -3.15
C ARG A 103 1.95 15.08 -3.78
N PHE A 104 1.27 13.94 -3.94
CA PHE A 104 -0.01 13.87 -4.64
C PHE A 104 -1.19 13.69 -3.67
N LYS A 105 -2.31 14.34 -3.99
CA LYS A 105 -3.60 13.96 -3.38
C LYS A 105 -4.00 12.59 -3.91
N GLN A 106 -4.42 11.71 -3.01
CA GLN A 106 -4.66 10.31 -3.35
C GLN A 106 -5.74 9.67 -2.47
N HIS A 107 -6.41 8.67 -3.04
CA HIS A 107 -7.17 7.69 -2.29
C HIS A 107 -6.31 6.45 -2.07
N VAL A 108 -6.42 5.86 -0.89
CA VAL A 108 -5.55 4.76 -0.45
C VAL A 108 -6.38 3.70 0.25
N GLN A 109 -6.24 2.43 -0.16
CA GLN A 109 -6.57 1.28 0.67
C GLN A 109 -5.29 0.52 0.99
N ASP A 110 -5.18 0.03 2.21
CA ASP A 110 -4.04 -0.77 2.65
C ASP A 110 -4.53 -1.84 3.62
N TRP A 111 -4.03 -3.05 3.44
CA TRP A 111 -4.47 -4.23 4.18
C TRP A 111 -3.29 -5.13 4.49
N ALA A 112 -3.30 -5.69 5.69
CA ALA A 112 -2.32 -6.68 6.15
C ALA A 112 -2.90 -8.10 6.03
N ILE A 113 -2.31 -8.94 5.19
CA ILE A 113 -2.61 -10.37 5.07
C ILE A 113 -1.49 -11.19 5.74
N PRO A 114 -1.71 -12.47 6.11
CA PRO A 114 -0.62 -13.36 6.51
C PRO A 114 0.49 -13.38 5.45
N ILE A 115 1.75 -13.38 5.89
CA ILE A 115 2.90 -13.24 4.98
C ILE A 115 2.95 -14.35 3.92
N GLU A 116 2.54 -15.57 4.26
CA GLU A 116 2.45 -16.73 3.37
C GLU A 116 1.42 -16.56 2.23
N LYS A 117 0.47 -15.63 2.39
CA LYS A 117 -0.55 -15.32 1.38
C LYS A 117 -0.14 -14.25 0.37
N THR A 118 1.05 -13.68 0.52
CA THR A 118 1.56 -12.58 -0.34
C THR A 118 1.47 -12.92 -1.83
N LYS A 119 2.02 -14.07 -2.22
CA LYS A 119 2.09 -14.48 -3.63
C LYS A 119 0.70 -14.73 -4.21
N GLU A 120 -0.14 -15.48 -3.51
CA GLU A 120 -1.50 -15.82 -3.94
C GLU A 120 -2.35 -14.55 -4.13
N ALA A 121 -2.35 -13.66 -3.14
CA ALA A 121 -3.16 -12.43 -3.17
C ALA A 121 -2.71 -11.47 -4.28
N LEU A 122 -1.40 -11.30 -4.48
CA LEU A 122 -0.88 -10.37 -5.49
C LEU A 122 -1.10 -10.89 -6.91
N LEU A 123 -0.97 -12.20 -7.14
CA LEU A 123 -1.28 -12.81 -8.43
C LEU A 123 -2.78 -12.77 -8.73
N GLU A 124 -3.65 -12.93 -7.72
CA GLU A 124 -5.09 -12.76 -7.87
C GLU A 124 -5.46 -11.32 -8.23
N LEU A 125 -4.81 -10.33 -7.58
CA LEU A 125 -5.00 -8.92 -7.92
C LEU A 125 -4.54 -8.60 -9.35
N LYS A 126 -3.40 -9.17 -9.76
CA LYS A 126 -2.89 -9.05 -11.13
C LYS A 126 -3.87 -9.63 -12.14
N ALA A 127 -4.32 -10.86 -11.95
CA ALA A 127 -5.29 -11.50 -12.82
C ALA A 127 -6.61 -10.71 -12.89
N ALA A 128 -7.06 -10.15 -11.76
CA ALA A 128 -8.26 -9.32 -11.73
C ALA A 128 -8.11 -8.03 -12.56
N LEU A 129 -6.94 -7.39 -12.55
CA LEU A 129 -6.65 -6.22 -13.39
C LEU A 129 -6.56 -6.60 -14.88
N GLU A 130 -5.90 -7.72 -15.21
CA GLU A 130 -5.76 -8.20 -16.58
C GLU A 130 -7.10 -8.60 -17.22
N ASN A 131 -7.99 -9.22 -16.43
CA ASN A 131 -9.32 -9.60 -16.87
C ASN A 131 -10.30 -8.42 -16.98
N ASN A 132 -9.91 -7.23 -16.51
CA ASN A 132 -10.76 -6.03 -16.51
C ASN A 132 -10.00 -4.84 -17.14
N PRO A 133 -9.82 -4.81 -18.48
CA PRO A 133 -8.97 -3.80 -19.15
C PRO A 133 -9.47 -2.36 -19.02
N LYS A 134 -10.73 -2.14 -18.61
CA LYS A 134 -11.29 -0.82 -18.31
C LYS A 134 -10.93 -0.32 -16.89
N MET A 135 -10.43 -1.20 -16.03
CA MET A 135 -10.03 -0.89 -14.66
C MET A 135 -8.57 -0.47 -14.64
N VAL A 136 -8.30 0.75 -14.16
CA VAL A 136 -6.96 1.33 -14.17
C VAL A 136 -6.43 1.52 -12.75
N ALA A 137 -5.14 1.21 -12.56
CA ALA A 137 -4.39 1.46 -11.35
C ALA A 137 -3.29 2.49 -11.68
N HIS A 138 -3.44 3.71 -11.14
CA HIS A 138 -2.59 4.86 -11.47
C HIS A 138 -1.22 4.83 -10.78
N TYR A 139 -1.06 3.97 -9.78
CA TYR A 139 0.13 3.92 -8.96
C TYR A 139 0.57 2.47 -8.74
N PRO A 140 1.87 2.23 -8.47
CA PRO A 140 2.34 0.92 -8.06
C PRO A 140 1.59 0.40 -6.83
N VAL A 141 1.40 -0.91 -6.79
CA VAL A 141 1.00 -1.60 -5.55
C VAL A 141 2.24 -1.66 -4.67
N GLU A 142 2.18 -1.03 -3.50
CA GLU A 142 3.28 -1.09 -2.54
C GLU A 142 3.11 -2.32 -1.65
N VAL A 143 4.15 -3.15 -1.57
CA VAL A 143 4.16 -4.37 -0.77
C VAL A 143 5.25 -4.26 0.27
N ARG A 144 4.87 -4.36 1.54
CA ARG A 144 5.75 -4.16 2.71
C ARG A 144 5.44 -5.19 3.79
N PHE A 145 6.40 -5.47 4.65
CA PHE A 145 6.32 -6.58 5.60
C PHE A 145 6.52 -6.09 7.03
N ALA A 146 5.82 -6.74 7.96
CA ALA A 146 5.93 -6.47 9.38
C ALA A 146 5.87 -7.78 10.17
N ARG A 147 6.59 -7.82 11.28
CA ARG A 147 6.54 -8.94 12.22
C ARG A 147 5.24 -8.91 13.03
N GLY A 148 4.87 -10.08 13.53
CA GLY A 148 3.77 -10.21 14.46
C GLY A 148 4.01 -9.45 15.77
N ASP A 149 2.92 -9.03 16.40
CA ASP A 149 2.94 -8.31 17.68
C ASP A 149 1.79 -8.77 18.60
N ASP A 150 1.77 -8.24 19.84
CA ASP A 150 0.77 -8.55 20.86
C ASP A 150 -0.26 -7.43 21.06
N ILE A 151 -0.33 -6.47 20.14
CA ILE A 151 -1.22 -5.31 20.24
C ILE A 151 -2.60 -5.71 19.73
N TRP A 152 -3.62 -5.68 20.61
CA TRP A 152 -4.95 -6.27 20.35
C TRP A 152 -5.62 -5.89 19.04
N LEU A 153 -5.43 -4.65 18.57
CA LEU A 153 -6.01 -4.15 17.31
C LEU A 153 -4.96 -3.96 16.21
N SER A 154 -3.71 -4.37 16.39
CA SER A 154 -2.73 -4.29 15.30
C SER A 154 -3.12 -5.26 14.18
N PRO A 155 -3.10 -4.84 12.91
CA PRO A 155 -3.28 -5.76 11.80
C PRO A 155 -2.28 -6.96 11.83
N CYS A 156 -1.14 -6.80 12.52
CA CYS A 156 -0.12 -7.84 12.70
C CYS A 156 -0.29 -8.67 13.98
N PHE A 157 -1.39 -8.52 14.73
CA PHE A 157 -1.61 -9.24 15.98
C PHE A 157 -1.42 -10.75 15.80
N GLN A 158 -0.42 -11.30 16.51
CA GLN A 158 -0.04 -12.70 16.59
C GLN A 158 0.34 -13.36 15.24
N ARG A 159 0.73 -12.56 14.23
CA ARG A 159 1.18 -13.10 12.93
C ARG A 159 2.08 -12.14 12.16
N ASP A 160 3.11 -12.68 11.52
CA ASP A 160 3.86 -11.96 10.49
C ASP A 160 2.93 -11.63 9.32
N SER A 161 3.02 -10.40 8.82
CA SER A 161 2.05 -9.88 7.87
C SER A 161 2.70 -9.17 6.69
N CYS A 162 2.08 -9.32 5.53
CA CYS A 162 2.32 -8.53 4.34
C CYS A 162 1.24 -7.45 4.23
N TYR A 163 1.65 -6.19 4.27
CA TYR A 163 0.81 -5.07 3.86
C TYR A 163 0.87 -4.89 2.34
N MET A 164 -0.29 -4.84 1.72
CA MET A 164 -0.43 -4.57 0.29
C MET A 164 -1.25 -3.30 0.12
N ASN A 165 -0.66 -2.25 -0.41
CA ASN A 165 -1.27 -0.93 -0.51
C ASN A 165 -1.62 -0.61 -1.97
N ILE A 166 -2.86 -0.19 -2.23
CA ILE A 166 -3.29 0.32 -3.52
C ILE A 166 -3.64 1.81 -3.45
N ILE A 167 -3.23 2.53 -4.48
CA ILE A 167 -3.36 3.98 -4.55
C ILE A 167 -4.06 4.39 -5.84
N MET A 168 -4.98 5.34 -5.73
CA MET A 168 -5.58 6.03 -6.87
C MET A 168 -5.37 7.52 -6.73
N TYR A 169 -4.62 8.08 -7.68
CA TYR A 169 -4.31 9.50 -7.69
C TYR A 169 -5.53 10.38 -7.96
N ARG A 170 -5.48 11.58 -7.38
CA ARG A 170 -6.44 12.66 -7.58
C ARG A 170 -5.69 13.85 -8.17
N PRO A 171 -5.28 13.78 -9.45
CA PRO A 171 -4.46 14.82 -10.06
C PRO A 171 -5.21 16.15 -10.04
N TYR A 172 -4.57 17.19 -9.49
CA TYR A 172 -5.19 18.50 -9.21
C TYR A 172 -6.50 18.41 -8.39
N GLY A 173 -6.65 17.36 -7.56
CA GLY A 173 -7.82 17.11 -6.73
C GLY A 173 -9.01 16.44 -7.43
N LYS A 174 -8.92 16.16 -8.74
CA LYS A 174 -10.00 15.53 -9.52
C LYS A 174 -10.24 14.09 -9.04
N ASN A 175 -11.49 13.75 -8.79
CA ASN A 175 -11.86 12.36 -8.47
C ASN A 175 -11.86 11.52 -9.74
N VAL A 176 -11.35 10.30 -9.62
CA VAL A 176 -11.32 9.30 -10.70
C VAL A 176 -12.18 8.09 -10.31
N PRO A 177 -12.82 7.41 -11.27
CA PRO A 177 -13.53 6.16 -10.99
C PRO A 177 -12.59 5.13 -10.34
N ARG A 178 -12.92 4.68 -9.14
CA ARG A 178 -12.10 3.73 -8.35
C ARG A 178 -12.87 2.59 -7.71
N LEU A 179 -14.21 2.65 -7.70
CA LEU A 179 -15.03 1.78 -6.85
C LEU A 179 -14.84 0.30 -7.18
N ASN A 180 -14.86 -0.08 -8.46
CA ASN A 180 -14.66 -1.48 -8.87
C ASN A 180 -13.30 -2.01 -8.43
N TYR A 181 -12.23 -1.22 -8.62
CA TYR A 181 -10.89 -1.59 -8.17
C TYR A 181 -10.82 -1.74 -6.65
N TRP A 182 -11.44 -0.81 -5.91
CA TRP A 182 -11.56 -0.85 -4.45
C TRP A 182 -12.23 -2.13 -3.96
N LEU A 183 -13.39 -2.48 -4.53
CA LEU A 183 -14.20 -3.61 -4.08
C LEU A 183 -13.54 -4.94 -4.42
N ILE A 184 -12.95 -5.07 -5.61
CA ILE A 184 -12.21 -6.27 -6.03
C ILE A 184 -11.00 -6.48 -5.12
N TYR A 185 -10.17 -5.45 -4.95
CA TYR A 185 -9.01 -5.52 -4.08
C TYR A 185 -9.40 -5.86 -2.64
N GLU A 186 -10.42 -5.19 -2.09
CA GLU A 186 -10.88 -5.45 -0.71
C GLU A 186 -11.42 -6.89 -0.56
N GLY A 187 -12.13 -7.40 -1.56
CA GLY A 187 -12.59 -8.79 -1.59
C GLY A 187 -11.44 -9.79 -1.56
N ILE A 188 -10.39 -9.55 -2.36
CA ILE A 188 -9.18 -10.39 -2.37
C ILE A 188 -8.49 -10.33 -1.00
N MET A 189 -8.31 -9.14 -0.42
CA MET A 189 -7.69 -9.01 0.90
C MET A 189 -8.47 -9.75 1.97
N LYS A 190 -9.81 -9.62 2.00
CA LYS A 190 -10.67 -10.36 2.94
C LYS A 190 -10.57 -11.88 2.74
N LYS A 191 -10.59 -12.36 1.49
CA LYS A 191 -10.45 -13.79 1.14
C LYS A 191 -9.16 -14.39 1.70
N HIS A 192 -8.06 -13.62 1.67
CA HIS A 192 -6.75 -14.04 2.18
C HIS A 192 -6.55 -13.76 3.68
N GLY A 193 -7.62 -13.57 4.45
CA GLY A 193 -7.55 -13.35 5.89
C GLY A 193 -6.98 -11.98 6.27
N GLY A 194 -7.16 -10.99 5.40
CA GLY A 194 -6.65 -9.64 5.59
C GLY A 194 -7.32 -8.86 6.72
N ARG A 195 -6.56 -7.92 7.26
CA ARG A 195 -7.00 -6.93 8.25
C ARG A 195 -6.74 -5.53 7.69
N PRO A 196 -7.73 -4.63 7.65
CA PRO A 196 -7.53 -3.31 7.07
C PRO A 196 -6.59 -2.47 7.94
N HIS A 197 -5.78 -1.63 7.30
CA HIS A 197 -5.03 -0.60 7.99
C HIS A 197 -5.98 0.48 8.52
N TRP A 198 -6.04 0.70 9.84
CA TRP A 198 -6.99 1.62 10.49
C TRP A 198 -7.00 3.05 9.93
N ALA A 199 -5.84 3.58 9.53
CA ALA A 199 -5.74 4.91 8.93
C ALA A 199 -6.24 5.00 7.46
N LYS A 200 -6.70 3.91 6.84
CA LYS A 200 -7.05 3.84 5.41
C LYS A 200 -8.52 3.45 5.21
N ALA A 201 -9.04 3.71 4.02
CA ALA A 201 -10.43 3.42 3.70
C ALA A 201 -10.68 1.91 3.60
N HIS A 202 -11.80 1.44 4.15
CA HIS A 202 -12.30 0.08 4.02
C HIS A 202 -13.82 0.03 4.27
N SER A 203 -14.48 -1.03 3.82
CA SER A 203 -15.93 -1.21 4.02
C SER A 203 -16.31 -1.97 5.30
N CYS A 204 -15.33 -2.51 6.04
CA CYS A 204 -15.54 -3.36 7.21
C CYS A 204 -16.51 -2.79 8.24
N THR A 205 -17.21 -3.71 8.89
CA THR A 205 -18.18 -3.51 9.96
C THR A 205 -17.67 -4.11 11.27
N ARG A 206 -18.35 -3.83 12.38
CA ARG A 206 -18.13 -4.50 13.66
C ARG A 206 -18.01 -6.03 13.53
N LYS A 207 -18.94 -6.67 12.81
CA LYS A 207 -18.98 -8.13 12.62
C LYS A 207 -17.74 -8.65 11.88
N ASP A 208 -17.16 -7.86 10.98
CA ASP A 208 -15.91 -8.22 10.32
C ASP A 208 -14.75 -8.17 11.33
N PHE A 209 -14.71 -7.11 12.14
CA PHE A 209 -13.64 -6.92 13.13
C PHE A 209 -13.65 -7.94 14.27
N GLU A 210 -14.83 -8.36 14.73
CA GLU A 210 -14.99 -9.45 15.70
C GLU A 210 -14.39 -10.76 15.19
N LYS A 211 -14.44 -11.01 13.87
CA LYS A 211 -13.82 -12.20 13.25
C LYS A 211 -12.32 -12.01 13.04
N MET A 212 -11.90 -10.80 12.64
CA MET A 212 -10.52 -10.48 12.31
C MET A 212 -9.59 -10.46 13.53
N TYR A 213 -10.11 -10.03 14.69
CA TYR A 213 -9.33 -9.73 15.89
C TYR A 213 -9.89 -10.48 17.10
N PRO A 214 -9.22 -11.54 17.58
CA PRO A 214 -9.67 -12.31 18.75
C PRO A 214 -9.84 -11.46 20.02
N ALA A 215 -9.02 -10.41 20.16
CA ALA A 215 -9.06 -9.51 21.30
C ALA A 215 -10.09 -8.37 21.16
N PHE A 216 -10.83 -8.29 20.05
CA PHE A 216 -11.78 -7.21 19.79
C PHE A 216 -12.85 -7.04 20.87
N PRO A 217 -13.53 -8.11 21.35
CA PRO A 217 -14.53 -7.97 22.42
C PRO A 217 -13.92 -7.40 23.71
N LYS A 218 -12.70 -7.82 24.05
CA LYS A 218 -11.97 -7.32 25.22
C LYS A 218 -11.60 -5.84 25.06
N PHE A 219 -11.15 -5.44 23.87
CA PHE A 219 -10.89 -4.03 23.57
C PHE A 219 -12.15 -3.18 23.70
N CYS A 220 -13.29 -3.63 23.13
CA CYS A 220 -14.57 -2.92 23.23
C CYS A 220 -14.98 -2.73 24.70
N SER A 221 -14.85 -3.76 25.54
CA SER A 221 -15.15 -3.66 26.97
C SER A 221 -14.28 -2.63 27.70
N VAL A 222 -13.00 -2.53 27.37
CA VAL A 222 -12.11 -1.51 27.95
C VAL A 222 -12.48 -0.11 27.46
N ARG A 223 -12.72 0.06 26.15
CA ARG A 223 -13.16 1.32 25.56
C ARG A 223 -14.43 1.84 26.23
N GLU A 224 -15.44 0.98 26.40
CA GLU A 224 -16.72 1.35 27.05
C GLU A 224 -16.56 1.77 28.51
N LYS A 225 -15.59 1.19 29.23
CA LYS A 225 -15.27 1.61 30.61
C LYS A 225 -14.58 2.97 30.66
N LEU A 226 -13.73 3.27 29.68
CA LEU A 226 -12.94 4.52 29.65
C LEU A 226 -13.72 5.70 29.04
N ASP A 227 -14.65 5.42 28.13
CA ASP A 227 -15.48 6.43 27.45
C ASP A 227 -16.95 5.96 27.38
N PRO A 228 -17.66 5.93 28.53
CA PRO A 228 -19.02 5.39 28.62
C PRO A 228 -20.05 6.20 27.82
N THR A 229 -19.78 7.48 27.56
CA THR A 229 -20.66 8.37 26.79
C THR A 229 -20.28 8.46 25.31
N GLY A 230 -19.15 7.84 24.89
CA GLY A 230 -18.70 7.85 23.52
C GLY A 230 -18.17 9.21 23.03
N MET A 231 -17.62 10.04 23.92
CA MET A 231 -17.12 11.38 23.59
C MET A 231 -16.02 11.37 22.52
N PHE A 232 -15.22 10.30 22.45
CA PHE A 232 -14.10 10.19 21.51
C PHE A 232 -14.45 9.42 20.22
N LEU A 233 -15.74 9.15 19.99
CA LEU A 233 -16.19 8.50 18.77
C LEU A 233 -16.39 9.50 17.64
N ASN A 234 -16.19 9.00 16.42
CA ASN A 234 -16.67 9.64 15.20
C ASN A 234 -17.53 8.63 14.44
N ALA A 235 -18.22 9.06 13.38
CA ALA A 235 -19.11 8.20 12.59
C ALA A 235 -18.45 6.91 12.09
N TYR A 236 -17.13 6.93 11.83
CA TYR A 236 -16.39 5.72 11.47
C TYR A 236 -16.24 4.78 12.68
N LEU A 237 -15.77 5.27 13.82
CA LEU A 237 -15.58 4.46 15.02
C LEU A 237 -16.92 3.95 15.59
N GLU A 238 -18.01 4.70 15.43
CA GLU A 238 -19.35 4.21 15.74
C GLU A 238 -19.69 2.97 14.93
N LYS A 239 -19.50 2.99 13.60
CA LYS A 239 -19.72 1.82 12.73
C LYS A 239 -18.82 0.62 13.09
N VAL A 240 -17.63 0.88 13.65
CA VAL A 240 -16.70 -0.17 14.07
C VAL A 240 -17.12 -0.79 15.41
N PHE A 241 -17.51 0.04 16.38
CA PHE A 241 -17.70 -0.39 17.77
C PHE A 241 -19.16 -0.57 18.20
N TYR A 242 -20.13 -0.18 17.39
CA TYR A 242 -21.58 -0.35 17.62
C TYR A 242 -22.22 -1.07 16.43
#